data_AF-A0A953TIY2-F1
#
_entry.id   AF-A0A953TIY2-F1
#
_cell.length_a   1.000
_cell.length_b   1.000
_cell.length_c   1.000
_cell.angle_alpha   90.00
_cell.angle_beta   90.00
_cell.angle_gamma   90.00
#
_symmetry.space_group_name_H-M   'P 1'
#
loop_
_entity.id
_entity.type
_entity.pdbx_description
1 polymer ?
#
loop_
_entity_poly.entity_id
_entity_poly.type
_entity_poly.pdbx_seq_one_letter_code
_entity_poly.pdbx_strand_id
1 'polypeptide(L)'
;MENRKLLVNLHQKKVALGDFELIGLAFVPPTPFSFKDFERRDTPQSRRQEPQLARPVLATAEGFKTLEDFDAYLDSQPTIEEELSRLHPERPGKTVAVMHSPPFETRCDVLFNGEHIGSRAIRRWIERHQPLLTLHGHIHESPKQSGSFFDRIGSTVVINPGASGRRPHWVLLDLENLSVMEHAVYGVRKVDLPS
;
A
#
# COMPACT_ATOMS: atom_id res chain seq x y z
N MET A 1 26.94 17.75 -15.50
CA MET A 1 26.26 17.64 -14.19
C MET A 1 25.03 16.78 -14.39
N GLU A 2 25.00 15.62 -13.75
CA GLU A 2 23.91 14.67 -13.88
C GLU A 2 22.67 15.23 -13.19
N ASN A 3 21.57 15.39 -13.92
CA ASN A 3 20.36 16.06 -13.45
C ASN A 3 19.62 15.12 -12.47
N ARG A 4 20.09 15.07 -11.21
CA ARG A 4 19.47 14.27 -10.15
C ARG A 4 18.09 14.86 -9.84
N LYS A 5 17.03 14.17 -10.29
CA LYS A 5 15.66 14.50 -9.89
C LYS A 5 15.55 14.36 -8.37
N LEU A 6 15.20 15.45 -7.68
CA LEU A 6 14.97 15.46 -6.23
C LEU A 6 13.68 14.73 -5.83
N LEU A 7 12.75 14.55 -6.79
CA LEU A 7 11.48 13.88 -6.59
C LEU A 7 11.17 12.98 -7.78
N VAL A 8 10.82 11.74 -7.49
CA VAL A 8 10.38 10.75 -8.49
C VAL A 8 9.01 10.24 -8.07
N ASN A 9 8.00 10.47 -8.90
CA ASN A 9 6.70 9.87 -8.73
C ASN A 9 6.78 8.39 -9.16
N LEU A 10 6.51 7.48 -8.21
CA LEU A 10 6.58 6.03 -8.41
C LEU A 10 5.25 5.41 -8.86
N HIS A 11 4.15 6.16 -8.86
CA HIS A 11 2.82 5.60 -9.14
C HIS A 11 2.79 4.92 -10.52
N GLN A 12 2.44 3.63 -10.54
CA GLN A 12 2.41 2.75 -11.72
C GLN A 12 3.76 2.66 -12.45
N LYS A 13 4.88 2.82 -11.74
CA LYS A 13 6.22 2.79 -12.31
C LYS A 13 7.15 1.88 -11.53
N LYS A 14 8.19 1.46 -12.25
CA LYS A 14 9.36 0.80 -11.69
C LYS A 14 10.57 1.70 -11.85
N VAL A 15 11.38 1.85 -10.81
CA VAL A 15 12.54 2.75 -10.79
C VAL A 15 13.70 2.06 -10.08
N ALA A 16 14.91 2.19 -10.61
CA ALA A 16 16.10 1.69 -9.95
C ALA A 16 16.53 2.61 -8.80
N LEU A 17 16.90 2.02 -7.67
CA LEU A 17 17.55 2.66 -6.54
C LEU A 17 18.81 1.88 -6.18
N GLY A 18 19.94 2.25 -6.79
CA GLY A 18 21.16 1.46 -6.71
C GLY A 18 20.92 0.02 -7.18
N ASP A 19 21.18 -0.93 -6.30
CA ASP A 19 20.96 -2.36 -6.54
C ASP A 19 19.50 -2.81 -6.44
N PHE A 20 18.63 -1.95 -5.90
CA PHE A 20 17.23 -2.25 -5.64
C PHE A 20 16.32 -1.76 -6.77
N GLU A 21 15.17 -2.42 -6.89
CA GLU A 21 14.04 -2.00 -7.73
C GLU A 21 12.93 -1.46 -6.83
N LEU A 22 12.44 -0.26 -7.12
CA LEU A 22 11.25 0.32 -6.49
C LEU A 22 10.05 0.13 -7.41
N ILE A 23 8.93 -0.36 -6.88
CA ILE A 23 7.65 -0.46 -7.61
C ILE A 23 6.59 0.34 -6.85
N GLY A 24 5.91 1.29 -7.49
CA GLY A 24 4.91 2.13 -6.82
C GLY A 24 3.47 1.89 -7.27
N LEU A 25 2.55 1.81 -6.32
CA LEU A 25 1.10 1.79 -6.57
C LEU A 25 0.36 2.61 -5.50
N ALA A 26 -0.49 3.55 -5.90
CA ALA A 26 -1.17 4.45 -4.96
C ALA A 26 -2.66 4.12 -4.79
N PHE A 27 -3.18 3.17 -5.56
CA PHE A 27 -4.60 2.85 -5.57
C PHE A 27 -5.03 2.17 -4.27
N VAL A 28 -6.29 2.41 -3.90
CA VAL A 28 -6.97 1.79 -2.77
C VAL A 28 -8.31 1.23 -3.19
N PRO A 29 -8.83 0.17 -2.51
CA PRO A 29 -10.22 -0.24 -2.65
C PRO A 29 -11.19 0.92 -2.34
N PRO A 30 -12.43 0.86 -2.83
CA PRO A 30 -13.37 1.97 -2.66
C PRO A 30 -13.64 2.28 -1.19
N THR A 31 -13.59 3.56 -0.82
CA THR A 31 -13.77 4.05 0.55
C THR A 31 -15.08 4.84 0.69
N PRO A 32 -15.56 5.13 1.91
CA PRO A 32 -16.76 5.93 2.12
C PRO A 32 -16.54 7.45 1.93
N PHE A 33 -15.31 7.89 1.70
CA PHE A 33 -14.92 9.32 1.68
C PHE A 33 -15.12 9.97 0.31
N SER A 34 -14.93 11.30 0.22
CA SER A 34 -15.30 12.06 -0.98
C SER A 34 -14.38 11.82 -2.18
N PHE A 35 -13.06 11.83 -2.02
CA PHE A 35 -12.11 11.85 -3.15
C PHE A 35 -11.90 10.47 -3.77
N LYS A 36 -12.12 10.34 -5.09
CA LYS A 36 -12.18 9.05 -5.81
C LYS A 36 -11.06 8.82 -6.82
N ASP A 37 -10.13 9.76 -6.93
CA ASP A 37 -9.06 9.80 -7.93
C ASP A 37 -8.21 8.51 -7.93
N PHE A 38 -7.91 8.01 -6.74
CA PHE A 38 -7.11 6.81 -6.51
C PHE A 38 -7.92 5.59 -6.04
N GLU A 39 -9.24 5.64 -6.12
CA GLU A 39 -10.07 4.48 -5.79
C GLU A 39 -10.24 3.59 -7.01
N ARG A 40 -10.04 2.28 -6.83
CA ARG A 40 -10.21 1.23 -7.85
C ARG A 40 -10.88 0.02 -7.23
N ARG A 41 -11.57 -0.79 -8.02
CA ARG A 41 -11.97 -2.13 -7.54
C ARG A 41 -10.73 -2.95 -7.27
N ASP A 42 -10.74 -3.73 -6.18
CA ASP A 42 -9.59 -4.55 -5.81
C ASP A 42 -9.36 -5.68 -6.83
N THR A 43 -10.43 -6.44 -7.14
CA THR A 43 -10.48 -7.47 -8.19
C THR A 43 -11.69 -7.22 -9.10
N PRO A 44 -11.78 -7.86 -10.28
CA PRO A 44 -12.94 -7.70 -11.18
C PRO A 44 -14.29 -8.07 -10.53
N GLN A 45 -14.27 -9.00 -9.57
CA GLN A 45 -15.47 -9.43 -8.84
C GLN A 45 -15.73 -8.57 -7.60
N SER A 46 -14.79 -7.72 -7.17
CA SER A 46 -14.94 -6.91 -5.97
C SER A 46 -16.09 -5.91 -6.10
N ARG A 47 -16.79 -5.72 -4.98
CA ARG A 47 -17.78 -4.66 -4.78
C ARG A 47 -17.32 -3.75 -3.66
N ARG A 48 -17.99 -2.60 -3.49
CA ARG A 48 -17.73 -1.74 -2.34
C ARG A 48 -18.05 -2.52 -1.06
N GLN A 49 -17.14 -2.47 -0.10
CA GLN A 49 -17.34 -3.10 1.21
C GLN A 49 -18.19 -2.21 2.11
N GLU A 50 -17.99 -0.89 2.00
CA GLU A 50 -18.70 0.11 2.79
C GLU A 50 -19.65 0.93 1.91
N PRO A 51 -20.79 1.40 2.46
CA PRO A 51 -21.66 2.34 1.78
C PRO A 51 -20.94 3.69 1.58
N GLN A 52 -21.24 4.37 0.48
CA GLN A 52 -20.72 5.71 0.23
C GLN A 52 -21.37 6.71 1.21
N LEU A 53 -20.58 7.27 2.13
CA LEU A 53 -21.09 8.19 3.16
C LEU A 53 -20.98 9.67 2.75
N ALA A 54 -19.96 10.02 1.96
CA ALA A 54 -19.74 11.38 1.49
C ALA A 54 -20.04 11.51 -0.01
N ARG A 55 -20.22 12.74 -0.51
CA ARG A 55 -20.40 12.97 -1.96
C ARG A 55 -19.13 12.57 -2.71
N PRO A 56 -19.18 11.61 -3.64
CA PRO A 56 -18.01 11.19 -4.40
C PRO A 56 -17.61 12.27 -5.42
N VAL A 57 -16.34 12.64 -5.43
CA VAL A 57 -15.77 13.68 -6.28
C VAL A 57 -14.43 13.25 -6.88
N LEU A 58 -14.12 13.79 -8.07
CA LEU A 58 -12.82 13.72 -8.72
C LEU A 58 -12.20 15.10 -8.79
N ALA A 59 -10.88 15.18 -8.61
CA ALA A 59 -10.12 16.37 -8.93
C ALA A 59 -9.89 16.45 -10.44
N THR A 60 -10.16 17.61 -11.02
CA THR A 60 -9.94 17.94 -12.43
C THR A 60 -9.19 19.26 -12.53
N ALA A 61 -8.66 19.59 -13.72
CA ALA A 61 -7.98 20.87 -13.92
C ALA A 61 -8.91 22.07 -13.70
N GLU A 62 -10.21 21.87 -13.91
CA GLU A 62 -11.28 22.87 -13.75
C GLU A 62 -11.91 22.88 -12.34
N GLY A 63 -11.40 22.07 -11.40
CA GLY A 63 -11.91 21.97 -10.03
C GLY A 63 -12.45 20.57 -9.70
N PHE A 64 -13.42 20.48 -8.79
CA PHE A 64 -13.98 19.18 -8.37
C PHE A 64 -15.23 18.82 -9.15
N LYS A 65 -15.22 17.63 -9.77
CA LYS A 65 -16.38 17.06 -10.47
C LYS A 65 -17.05 16.01 -9.60
N THR A 66 -18.36 16.07 -9.46
CA THR A 66 -19.12 15.02 -8.77
C THR A 66 -19.33 13.81 -9.65
N LEU A 67 -19.23 12.63 -9.04
CA LEU A 67 -19.60 11.37 -9.66
C LEU A 67 -21.05 11.04 -9.31
N GLU A 68 -21.96 11.17 -10.27
CA GLU A 68 -23.37 10.79 -10.07
C GLU A 68 -23.52 9.28 -9.91
N ASP A 69 -22.78 8.52 -10.73
CA ASP A 69 -22.66 7.08 -10.62
C ASP A 69 -21.21 6.68 -10.31
N PHE A 70 -20.94 6.46 -9.03
CA PHE A 70 -19.62 6.06 -8.58
C PHE A 70 -19.28 4.61 -8.95
N ASP A 71 -20.25 3.71 -9.04
CA ASP A 71 -19.98 2.32 -9.45
C ASP A 71 -19.63 2.25 -10.94
N ALA A 72 -20.35 2.96 -11.80
CA ALA A 72 -20.00 3.06 -13.22
C ALA A 72 -18.61 3.69 -13.43
N TYR A 73 -18.23 4.68 -12.61
CA TYR A 73 -16.86 5.18 -12.62
C TYR A 73 -15.86 4.07 -12.26
N LEU A 74 -16.06 3.34 -11.17
CA LEU A 74 -15.17 2.24 -10.78
C LEU A 74 -15.08 1.15 -11.86
N ASP A 75 -16.19 0.82 -12.51
CA ASP A 75 -16.25 -0.17 -13.61
C ASP A 75 -15.53 0.31 -14.88
N SER A 76 -15.41 1.63 -15.08
CA SER A 76 -14.65 2.21 -16.19
C SER A 76 -13.14 2.21 -15.98
N GLN A 77 -12.67 1.92 -14.76
CA GLN A 77 -11.26 1.93 -14.40
C GLN A 77 -10.69 0.50 -14.33
N PRO A 78 -9.40 0.31 -14.63
CA PRO A 78 -8.73 -0.96 -14.35
C PRO A 78 -8.71 -1.25 -12.85
N THR A 79 -8.84 -2.52 -12.49
CA THR A 79 -8.75 -2.98 -11.10
C THR A 79 -7.32 -2.93 -10.57
N ILE A 80 -7.16 -2.96 -9.24
CA ILE A 80 -5.83 -3.07 -8.61
C ILE A 80 -5.10 -4.32 -9.11
N GLU A 81 -5.80 -5.44 -9.26
CA GLU A 81 -5.24 -6.67 -9.83
C GLU A 81 -4.72 -6.50 -11.27
N GLU A 82 -5.48 -5.83 -12.13
CA GLU A 82 -5.07 -5.57 -13.52
C GLU A 82 -3.89 -4.61 -13.60
N GLU A 83 -3.84 -3.59 -12.74
CA GLU A 83 -2.69 -2.69 -12.65
C GLU A 83 -1.43 -3.42 -12.17
N LEU A 84 -1.57 -4.27 -11.16
CA LEU A 84 -0.48 -5.11 -10.64
C LEU A 84 0.02 -6.14 -11.66
N SER A 85 -0.84 -6.59 -12.58
CA SER A 85 -0.43 -7.47 -13.70
C SER A 85 0.55 -6.81 -14.67
N ARG A 86 0.78 -5.51 -14.57
CA ARG A 86 1.77 -4.76 -15.37
C ARG A 86 3.03 -4.43 -14.59
N LEU A 87 3.05 -4.72 -13.28
CA LEU A 87 4.11 -4.34 -12.35
C LEU A 87 4.79 -5.59 -11.78
N HIS A 88 5.52 -6.30 -12.63
CA HIS A 88 6.30 -7.46 -12.21
C HIS A 88 7.71 -7.05 -11.76
N PRO A 89 8.18 -7.54 -10.60
CA PRO A 89 9.56 -7.35 -10.19
C PRO A 89 10.51 -8.13 -11.09
N GLU A 90 11.56 -7.48 -11.54
CA GLU A 90 12.66 -8.11 -12.28
C GLU A 90 13.59 -8.86 -11.32
N ARG A 91 13.72 -8.36 -10.09
CA ARG A 91 14.60 -8.93 -9.06
C ARG A 91 13.85 -8.99 -7.72
N PRO A 92 12.96 -9.97 -7.50
CA PRO A 92 12.14 -10.05 -6.28
C PRO A 92 12.89 -9.80 -4.97
N GLY A 93 13.98 -10.53 -4.72
CA GLY A 93 14.79 -10.39 -3.49
C GLY A 93 15.52 -9.04 -3.34
N LYS A 94 15.48 -8.17 -4.35
CA LYS A 94 15.95 -6.78 -4.30
C LYS A 94 14.84 -5.78 -4.66
N THR A 95 13.58 -6.17 -4.55
CA THR A 95 12.43 -5.30 -4.84
C THR A 95 11.83 -4.73 -3.58
N VAL A 96 11.66 -3.41 -3.54
CA VAL A 96 10.84 -2.70 -2.55
C VAL A 96 9.57 -2.22 -3.24
N ALA A 97 8.41 -2.76 -2.86
CA ALA A 97 7.14 -2.29 -3.39
C ALA A 97 6.51 -1.25 -2.43
N VAL A 98 6.22 -0.07 -2.94
CA VAL A 98 5.53 1.01 -2.22
C VAL A 98 4.08 1.02 -2.68
N MET A 99 3.20 0.40 -1.90
CA MET A 99 1.80 0.21 -2.25
C MET A 99 0.90 0.82 -1.17
N HIS A 100 0.06 1.81 -1.51
CA HIS A 100 -0.65 2.56 -0.48
C HIS A 100 -1.56 1.68 0.39
N SER A 101 -2.41 0.84 -0.22
CA SER A 101 -3.18 -0.17 0.53
C SER A 101 -2.30 -1.30 1.04
N PRO A 102 -2.50 -1.75 2.28
CA PRO A 102 -1.86 -2.95 2.81
C PRO A 102 -2.50 -4.24 2.24
N PRO A 103 -1.77 -5.37 2.22
CA PRO A 103 -2.31 -6.67 1.84
C PRO A 103 -3.34 -7.17 2.86
N PHE A 104 -4.37 -7.84 2.34
CA PHE A 104 -5.41 -8.46 3.15
C PHE A 104 -4.86 -9.52 4.13
N GLU A 105 -5.48 -9.62 5.30
CA GLU A 105 -5.18 -10.62 6.35
C GLU A 105 -3.72 -10.55 6.81
N THR A 106 -3.30 -9.35 7.23
CA THR A 106 -2.02 -9.10 7.89
C THR A 106 -2.22 -8.23 9.14
N ARG A 107 -1.18 -8.13 9.97
CA ARG A 107 -1.16 -7.15 11.06
C ARG A 107 -1.20 -5.69 10.58
N CYS A 108 -1.04 -5.46 9.28
CA CYS A 108 -0.96 -4.14 8.67
C CYS A 108 -2.29 -3.63 8.10
N ASP A 109 -3.38 -4.41 8.16
CA ASP A 109 -4.68 -4.03 7.59
C ASP A 109 -5.89 -4.13 8.53
N VAL A 110 -5.64 -4.05 9.84
CA VAL A 110 -6.64 -4.18 10.91
C VAL A 110 -7.26 -2.83 11.25
N LEU A 111 -8.59 -2.75 11.24
CA LEU A 111 -9.40 -1.61 11.69
C LEU A 111 -9.61 -1.59 13.22
N PHE A 112 -10.17 -0.48 13.74
CA PHE A 112 -10.52 -0.34 15.17
C PHE A 112 -11.45 -1.43 15.70
N ASN A 113 -12.30 -2.02 14.86
CA ASN A 113 -13.22 -3.10 15.21
C ASN A 113 -12.59 -4.50 15.04
N GLY A 114 -11.32 -4.58 14.65
CA GLY A 114 -10.60 -5.84 14.41
C GLY A 114 -10.80 -6.44 13.02
N GLU A 115 -11.60 -5.83 12.15
CA GLU A 115 -11.79 -6.30 10.78
C GLU A 115 -10.56 -6.03 9.90
N HIS A 116 -10.31 -6.95 8.97
CA HIS A 116 -9.30 -6.80 7.93
C HIS A 116 -9.95 -6.20 6.68
N ILE A 117 -9.41 -5.10 6.16
CA ILE A 117 -9.92 -4.45 4.94
C ILE A 117 -8.84 -4.24 3.87
N GLY A 118 -7.71 -4.93 3.99
CA GLY A 118 -6.61 -4.84 3.03
C GLY A 118 -6.97 -5.36 1.64
N SER A 119 -6.08 -5.10 0.69
CA SER A 119 -6.24 -5.54 -0.70
C SER A 119 -5.88 -7.01 -0.85
N ARG A 120 -6.83 -7.80 -1.38
CA ARG A 120 -6.60 -9.20 -1.76
C ARG A 120 -5.75 -9.30 -3.02
N ALA A 121 -5.87 -8.35 -3.94
CA ALA A 121 -5.02 -8.29 -5.14
C ALA A 121 -3.54 -8.09 -4.78
N ILE A 122 -3.25 -7.17 -3.86
CA ILE A 122 -1.89 -6.93 -3.34
C ILE A 122 -1.39 -8.17 -2.60
N ARG A 123 -2.20 -8.79 -1.73
CA ARG A 123 -1.86 -10.05 -1.06
C ARG A 123 -1.42 -11.12 -2.07
N ARG A 124 -2.24 -11.40 -3.09
CA ARG A 124 -1.91 -12.37 -4.15
C ARG A 124 -0.66 -11.99 -4.94
N TRP A 125 -0.47 -10.70 -5.22
CA TRP A 125 0.74 -10.25 -5.91
C TRP A 125 2.00 -10.49 -5.08
N ILE A 126 1.95 -10.24 -3.77
CA ILE A 126 3.06 -10.53 -2.85
C ILE A 126 3.32 -12.04 -2.77
N GLU A 127 2.29 -12.86 -2.61
CA GLU A 127 2.42 -14.33 -2.56
C GLU A 127 3.08 -14.90 -3.83
N ARG A 128 2.73 -14.37 -5.01
CA ARG A 128 3.29 -14.81 -6.29
C ARG A 128 4.73 -14.36 -6.52
N HIS A 129 5.03 -13.10 -6.19
CA HIS A 129 6.30 -12.50 -6.60
C HIS A 129 7.35 -12.46 -5.50
N GLN A 130 6.95 -12.50 -4.23
CA GLN A 130 7.84 -12.52 -3.07
C GLN A 130 8.92 -11.42 -3.12
N PRO A 131 8.55 -10.11 -3.21
CA PRO A 131 9.52 -9.03 -3.13
C PRO A 131 10.22 -9.01 -1.77
N LEU A 132 11.37 -8.33 -1.67
CA LEU A 132 12.11 -8.18 -0.41
C LEU A 132 11.21 -7.60 0.69
N LEU A 133 10.55 -6.48 0.41
CA LEU A 133 9.63 -5.85 1.34
C LEU A 133 8.54 -5.02 0.63
N THR A 134 7.42 -4.82 1.31
CA THR A 134 6.34 -3.93 0.87
C THR A 134 6.00 -2.88 1.94
N LEU A 135 5.85 -1.63 1.50
CA LEU A 135 5.60 -0.45 2.33
C LEU A 135 4.18 0.06 2.09
N HIS A 136 3.44 0.28 3.17
CA HIS A 136 2.02 0.58 3.14
C HIS A 136 1.64 1.75 4.05
N GLY A 137 0.43 2.27 3.81
CA GLY A 137 -0.26 3.21 4.69
C GLY A 137 -1.74 2.87 4.73
N HIS A 138 -2.59 3.87 4.47
CA HIS A 138 -4.06 3.77 4.33
C HIS A 138 -4.82 3.42 5.63
N ILE A 139 -4.40 2.39 6.35
CA ILE A 139 -5.05 1.91 7.58
C ILE A 139 -4.18 2.29 8.76
N HIS A 140 -4.40 3.50 9.27
CA HIS A 140 -3.49 4.17 10.19
C HIS A 140 -3.48 3.55 11.58
N GLU A 141 -4.59 2.93 11.98
CA GLU A 141 -4.77 2.31 13.28
C GLU A 141 -4.15 0.92 13.39
N SER A 142 -3.84 0.25 12.28
CA SER A 142 -3.45 -1.15 12.29
C SER A 142 -2.34 -1.49 13.27
N PRO A 143 -1.22 -0.73 13.37
CA PRO A 143 -0.17 -1.07 14.33
C PRO A 143 -0.61 -1.00 15.79
N LYS A 144 -1.57 -0.13 16.10
CA LYS A 144 -2.17 -0.05 17.44
C LYS A 144 -3.11 -1.23 17.69
N GLN A 145 -3.90 -1.62 16.68
CA GLN A 145 -4.89 -2.69 16.82
C GLN A 145 -4.28 -4.07 16.82
N SER A 146 -3.33 -4.33 15.93
CA SER A 146 -2.64 -5.61 15.80
C SER A 146 -1.47 -5.77 16.78
N GLY A 147 -1.01 -4.67 17.39
CA GLY A 147 0.19 -4.64 18.23
C GLY A 147 1.51 -4.71 17.45
N SER A 148 1.48 -4.65 16.11
CA SER A 148 2.68 -4.71 15.26
C SER A 148 2.58 -3.79 14.05
N PHE A 149 3.65 -3.04 13.76
CA PHE A 149 3.77 -2.23 12.55
C PHE A 149 4.25 -3.01 11.33
N PHE A 150 4.49 -4.32 11.49
CA PHE A 150 4.94 -5.18 10.41
C PHE A 150 4.33 -6.58 10.51
N ASP A 151 4.36 -7.29 9.39
CA ASP A 151 4.00 -8.70 9.27
C ASP A 151 4.84 -9.39 8.19
N ARG A 152 4.52 -10.66 7.89
CA ARG A 152 5.18 -11.40 6.80
C ARG A 152 4.18 -12.15 5.92
N ILE A 153 4.50 -12.22 4.63
CA ILE A 153 3.83 -13.07 3.65
C ILE A 153 4.90 -13.87 2.92
N GLY A 154 5.11 -15.13 3.32
CA GLY A 154 6.26 -15.90 2.86
C GLY A 154 7.57 -15.22 3.27
N SER A 155 8.50 -14.97 2.34
CA SER A 155 9.77 -14.27 2.61
C SER A 155 9.62 -12.74 2.68
N THR A 156 8.53 -12.17 2.15
CA THR A 156 8.32 -10.72 2.09
C THR A 156 8.00 -10.13 3.46
N VAL A 157 8.69 -9.06 3.82
CA VAL A 157 8.36 -8.21 4.97
C VAL A 157 7.30 -7.19 4.58
N VAL A 158 6.19 -7.13 5.31
CA VAL A 158 5.09 -6.18 5.09
C VAL A 158 5.15 -5.13 6.19
N ILE A 159 5.15 -3.83 5.85
CA ILE A 159 5.31 -2.75 6.82
C ILE A 159 4.21 -1.70 6.65
N ASN A 160 3.55 -1.35 7.75
CA ASN A 160 2.68 -0.18 7.86
C ASN A 160 3.06 0.59 9.15
N PRO A 161 3.67 1.78 9.07
CA PRO A 161 4.03 2.57 10.26
C PRO A 161 2.82 3.00 11.10
N GLY A 162 1.62 3.02 10.49
CA GLY A 162 0.42 3.59 11.08
C GLY A 162 0.53 5.09 11.26
N ALA A 163 -0.44 5.67 11.95
CA ALA A 163 -0.39 7.08 12.33
C ALA A 163 -1.21 7.33 13.59
N SER A 164 -0.82 8.36 14.34
CA SER A 164 -1.60 8.90 15.43
C SER A 164 -1.44 10.42 15.50
N GLY A 165 -2.46 11.13 15.99
CA GLY A 165 -2.44 12.60 16.05
C GLY A 165 -1.46 13.22 17.07
N ARG A 166 -0.65 12.41 17.77
CA ARG A 166 0.23 12.89 18.86
C ARG A 166 1.71 12.98 18.47
N ARG A 167 2.19 12.06 17.63
CA ARG A 167 3.60 11.95 17.23
C ARG A 167 3.70 11.40 15.81
N PRO A 168 4.73 11.78 15.03
CA PRO A 168 4.96 11.18 13.73
C PRO A 168 5.33 9.70 13.88
N HIS A 169 4.74 8.86 13.03
CA HIS A 169 5.11 7.46 12.89
C HIS A 169 6.02 7.31 11.69
N TRP A 170 7.16 6.66 11.89
CA TRP A 170 8.12 6.32 10.85
C TRP A 170 8.80 5.02 11.22
N VAL A 171 9.31 4.33 10.19
CA VAL A 171 10.14 3.13 10.33
C VAL A 171 11.47 3.41 9.66
N LEU A 172 12.56 3.20 10.39
CA LEU A 172 13.92 3.22 9.86
C LEU A 172 14.38 1.76 9.68
N LEU A 173 14.94 1.47 8.50
CA LEU A 173 15.41 0.16 8.11
C LEU A 173 16.62 0.27 7.18
N ASP A 174 17.38 -0.81 7.08
CA ASP A 174 18.49 -0.97 6.15
C ASP A 174 18.10 -2.03 5.09
N LEU A 175 18.07 -1.64 3.82
CA LEU A 175 17.70 -2.53 2.73
C LEU A 175 18.71 -3.66 2.51
N GLU A 176 19.97 -3.47 2.89
CA GLU A 176 21.00 -4.49 2.83
C GLU A 176 20.95 -5.43 4.05
N ASN A 177 20.33 -4.98 5.14
CA ASN A 177 20.19 -5.75 6.37
C ASN A 177 18.85 -5.47 7.10
N LEU A 178 17.81 -6.20 6.69
CA LEU A 178 16.47 -6.08 7.28
C LEU A 178 16.31 -6.78 8.65
N SER A 179 17.38 -7.32 9.25
CA SER A 179 17.27 -8.05 10.52
C SER A 179 16.79 -7.20 11.70
N VAL A 180 16.87 -5.87 11.58
CA VAL A 180 16.43 -4.92 12.59
C VAL A 180 15.71 -3.75 11.93
N MET A 181 14.58 -3.35 12.51
CA MET A 181 13.85 -2.13 12.16
C MET A 181 13.58 -1.30 13.40
N GLU A 182 13.66 0.02 13.30
CA GLU A 182 13.29 0.95 14.37
C GLU A 182 12.00 1.67 14.02
N HIS A 183 11.01 1.63 14.91
CA HIS A 183 9.80 2.40 14.77
C HIS A 183 9.73 3.51 15.83
N ALA A 184 9.40 4.75 15.42
CA ALA A 184 9.34 5.94 16.27
C ALA A 184 8.57 5.78 17.60
N VAL A 185 7.44 5.07 17.56
CA VAL A 185 6.57 4.79 18.72
C VAL A 185 6.79 3.42 19.36
N TYR A 186 6.95 2.36 18.57
CA TYR A 186 7.03 0.98 19.08
C TYR A 186 8.46 0.53 19.41
N GLY A 187 9.48 1.33 19.09
CA GLY A 187 10.89 1.04 19.33
C GLY A 187 11.48 0.03 18.34
N VAL A 188 12.62 -0.53 18.71
CA VAL A 188 13.38 -1.48 17.87
C VAL A 188 12.69 -2.85 17.84
N ARG A 189 12.64 -3.48 16.67
CA ARG A 189 12.16 -4.84 16.45
C ARG A 189 13.17 -5.63 15.63
N LYS A 190 13.37 -6.89 16.03
CA LYS A 190 14.08 -7.87 15.20
C LYS A 190 13.11 -8.46 14.19
N VAL A 191 13.58 -8.66 12.98
CA VAL A 191 12.85 -9.36 11.93
C VAL A 191 13.48 -10.72 11.78
N ASP A 192 12.73 -11.77 12.09
CA ASP A 192 13.18 -13.13 11.85
C ASP A 192 13.16 -13.38 10.33
N LEU A 193 14.30 -13.13 9.68
CA LEU A 193 14.51 -13.47 8.28
C LEU A 193 14.76 -14.98 8.17
N PRO A 194 14.13 -15.67 7.20
CA PRO A 194 14.43 -17.08 6.98
C PRO A 194 15.90 -17.24 6.61
N SER A 195 16.54 -18.25 7.21
CA SER A 195 17.91 -18.69 6.91
C SER A 195 18.07 -19.17 5.47
#